data_AF-A0A6N9QGR1-F1
#
_entry.id   AF-A0A6N9QGR1-F1
#
_cell.length_a   1.000
_cell.length_b   1.000
_cell.length_c   1.000
_cell.angle_alpha   90.00
_cell.angle_beta   90.00
_cell.angle_gamma   90.00
#
_symmetry.space_group_name_H-M   'P 1'
#
loop_
_entity.id
_entity.type
_entity.pdbx_description
1 polymer ?
#
loop_
_entity_poly.entity_id
_entity_poly.type
_entity_poly.pdbx_seq_one_letter_code
_entity_poly.pdbx_strand_id
1 'polypeptide(L)'
;MGAYIIMLFSAGMALSADAVFGRGFGQGWTVFFYCYAWGFMAMTAVVIVKVSYGRTFREMILGNTLAISAGLWVLFGINSSNGMALQLKGKVDIVSILQNQGQHEAIIAILKESVLGPTFGVLAFAIMMIFFVSTTMDAASLALAEASTKKLNLNEEPNPILRLIWCIVLTLVPLTLTFLGTGLDSLQSLCNLIGWPIMIIGIIVLFKTVRQAKIDRIDKDVD
;
A
#
# COMPACT_ATOMS: atom_id res chain seq x y z
N MET A 1 1.83 2.61 -20.07
CA MET A 1 0.89 3.74 -20.17
C MET A 1 -0.31 3.41 -21.07
N GLY A 2 -0.14 3.21 -22.39
CA GLY A 2 -1.26 2.90 -23.30
C GLY A 2 -2.09 1.67 -22.90
N ALA A 3 -1.44 0.55 -22.57
CA ALA A 3 -2.14 -0.67 -22.14
C ALA A 3 -2.94 -0.49 -20.83
N TYR A 4 -2.43 0.32 -19.89
CA TYR A 4 -3.09 0.56 -18.60
C TYR A 4 -4.39 1.36 -18.76
N ILE A 5 -4.38 2.41 -19.59
CA ILE A 5 -5.57 3.22 -19.88
C ILE A 5 -6.63 2.37 -20.60
N ILE A 6 -6.19 1.52 -21.54
CA ILE A 6 -7.09 0.60 -22.26
C ILE A 6 -7.71 -0.44 -21.29
N MET A 7 -6.93 -1.02 -20.38
CA MET A 7 -7.41 -2.00 -19.40
C MET A 7 -8.29 -1.39 -18.29
N LEU A 8 -8.06 -0.12 -17.94
CA LEU A 8 -8.94 0.63 -17.02
C LEU A 8 -10.33 0.84 -17.62
N PHE A 9 -10.38 1.24 -18.90
CA PHE A 9 -11.65 1.49 -19.60
C PHE A 9 -12.35 0.19 -20.04
N SER A 10 -11.64 -0.93 -20.16
CA SER A 10 -12.23 -2.19 -20.61
C SER A 10 -13.02 -2.95 -19.54
N ALA A 11 -13.27 -2.37 -18.35
CA ALA A 11 -13.92 -2.98 -17.17
C ALA A 11 -13.29 -4.29 -16.64
N GLY A 12 -12.36 -4.89 -17.37
CA GLY A 12 -11.82 -6.24 -17.16
C GLY A 12 -10.82 -6.38 -16.02
N MET A 13 -10.43 -5.30 -15.32
CA MET A 13 -9.74 -5.40 -14.03
C MET A 13 -10.40 -4.55 -12.93
N ALA A 14 -10.99 -3.41 -13.29
CA ALA A 14 -11.65 -2.54 -12.30
C ALA A 14 -12.98 -3.10 -11.76
N LEU A 15 -13.72 -3.90 -12.57
CA LEU A 15 -15.02 -4.49 -12.24
C LEU A 15 -15.01 -6.03 -12.32
N SER A 16 -13.83 -6.63 -12.41
CA SER A 16 -13.69 -8.08 -12.54
C SER A 16 -13.99 -8.80 -11.22
N ALA A 17 -15.28 -9.01 -10.98
CA ALA A 17 -15.79 -9.93 -9.96
C ALA A 17 -15.59 -11.41 -10.35
N ASP A 18 -15.07 -11.68 -11.56
CA ASP A 18 -14.83 -13.02 -12.11
C ASP A 18 -16.08 -13.91 -12.13
N ALA A 19 -17.28 -13.31 -12.16
CA ALA A 19 -18.56 -13.99 -12.03
C ALA A 19 -18.93 -14.89 -13.22
N VAL A 20 -18.29 -14.68 -14.38
CA VAL A 20 -18.60 -15.39 -15.63
C VAL A 20 -17.63 -16.54 -15.91
N PHE A 21 -16.35 -16.39 -15.53
CA PHE A 21 -15.30 -17.36 -15.86
C PHE A 21 -14.63 -18.03 -14.66
N GLY A 22 -14.92 -17.58 -13.42
CA GLY A 22 -14.47 -18.25 -12.20
C GLY A 22 -12.96 -18.43 -12.08
N ARG A 23 -12.15 -17.55 -12.68
CA ARG A 23 -10.68 -17.73 -12.75
C ARG A 23 -9.96 -17.37 -11.43
N GLY A 24 -10.69 -16.82 -10.46
CA GLY A 24 -10.21 -16.52 -9.10
C GLY A 24 -9.20 -15.37 -9.00
N PHE A 25 -8.76 -14.78 -10.12
CA PHE A 25 -7.73 -13.74 -10.13
C PHE A 25 -8.21 -12.45 -9.48
N GLY A 26 -9.46 -12.05 -9.74
CA GLY A 26 -10.07 -10.87 -9.13
C GLY A 26 -10.17 -10.99 -7.61
N GLN A 27 -10.54 -12.17 -7.10
CA GLN A 27 -10.69 -12.41 -5.67
C GLN A 27 -9.33 -12.49 -4.96
N GLY A 28 -8.32 -13.11 -5.58
CA GLY A 28 -6.98 -13.21 -4.99
C GLY A 28 -6.24 -11.87 -4.94
N TRP A 29 -6.23 -11.12 -6.05
CA TRP A 29 -5.38 -9.93 -6.16
C TRP A 29 -6.16 -8.62 -6.04
N THR A 30 -7.28 -8.49 -6.75
CA THR A 30 -7.99 -7.20 -6.85
C THR A 30 -8.62 -6.84 -5.51
N VAL A 31 -9.33 -7.77 -4.87
CA VAL A 31 -9.93 -7.57 -3.54
C VAL A 31 -8.84 -7.27 -2.50
N PHE A 32 -7.73 -8.01 -2.53
CA PHE A 32 -6.59 -7.77 -1.64
C PHE A 32 -6.05 -6.35 -1.76
N PHE A 33 -5.77 -5.86 -2.97
CA PHE A 33 -5.23 -4.51 -3.16
C PHE A 33 -6.24 -3.42 -2.77
N TYR A 34 -7.54 -3.64 -2.94
CA TYR A 34 -8.56 -2.71 -2.43
C TYR A 34 -8.56 -2.67 -0.89
N CYS A 35 -8.66 -3.83 -0.22
CA CYS A 35 -8.62 -3.92 1.24
C CYS A 35 -7.35 -3.30 1.82
N TYR A 36 -6.21 -3.61 1.20
CA TYR A 36 -4.91 -3.04 1.54
C TYR A 36 -4.90 -1.50 1.41
N ALA A 37 -5.40 -0.97 0.29
CA ALA A 37 -5.46 0.48 0.07
C ALA A 37 -6.34 1.19 1.12
N TRP A 38 -7.48 0.61 1.48
CA TRP A 38 -8.34 1.16 2.53
C TRP A 38 -7.69 1.13 3.92
N GLY A 39 -6.96 0.08 4.25
CA GLY A 39 -6.16 0.03 5.48
C GLY A 39 -5.07 1.12 5.51
N PHE A 40 -4.40 1.37 4.38
CA PHE A 40 -3.35 2.38 4.26
C PHE A 40 -3.86 3.83 4.25
N MET A 41 -5.13 4.07 3.92
CA MET A 41 -5.68 5.43 3.85
C MET A 41 -5.64 6.16 5.20
N ALA A 42 -5.96 5.50 6.31
CA ALA A 42 -5.95 6.14 7.62
C ALA A 42 -4.54 6.64 8.01
N MET A 43 -3.52 5.82 7.73
CA MET A 43 -2.12 6.16 8.00
C MET A 43 -1.63 7.32 7.11
N THR A 44 -1.92 7.25 5.82
CA THR A 44 -1.44 8.24 4.84
C THR A 44 -2.19 9.57 4.95
N ALA A 45 -3.45 9.56 5.38
CA ALA A 45 -4.25 10.78 5.54
C ALA A 45 -3.61 11.80 6.49
N VAL A 46 -3.08 11.35 7.63
CA VAL A 46 -2.39 12.23 8.60
C VAL A 46 -1.19 12.92 7.94
N VAL A 47 -0.37 12.15 7.23
CA VAL A 47 0.84 12.67 6.56
C VAL A 47 0.47 13.66 5.46
N ILE A 48 -0.52 13.33 4.63
CA ILE A 48 -0.98 14.20 3.55
C ILE A 48 -1.52 15.52 4.11
N VAL A 49 -2.29 15.49 5.19
CA VAL A 49 -2.84 16.69 5.82
C VAL A 49 -1.72 17.58 6.38
N LYS A 50 -0.74 17.00 7.09
CA LYS A 50 0.40 17.75 7.65
C LYS A 50 1.27 18.38 6.55
N VAL A 51 1.58 17.64 5.49
CA VAL A 51 2.41 18.13 4.37
C VAL A 51 1.67 19.14 3.47
N SER A 52 0.34 19.07 3.42
CA SER A 52 -0.49 19.92 2.55
C SER A 52 -0.99 21.20 3.22
N TYR A 53 -0.48 21.54 4.40
CA TYR A 53 -0.86 22.76 5.12
C TYR A 53 -0.61 24.00 4.26
N GLY A 54 -1.65 24.84 4.08
CA GLY A 54 -1.58 26.06 3.26
C GLY A 54 -1.82 25.89 1.76
N ARG A 55 -2.06 24.66 1.25
CA ARG A 55 -2.43 24.43 -0.17
C ARG A 55 -3.94 24.42 -0.38
N THR A 56 -4.39 24.72 -1.60
CA THR A 56 -5.81 24.56 -1.93
C THR A 56 -6.18 23.08 -2.04
N PHE A 57 -7.44 22.74 -1.77
CA PHE A 57 -7.94 21.37 -1.86
C PHE A 57 -7.73 20.73 -3.24
N ARG A 58 -7.86 21.53 -4.31
CA ARG A 58 -7.67 21.07 -5.69
C ARG A 58 -6.21 20.74 -5.99
N GLU A 59 -5.28 21.59 -5.58
CA GLU A 59 -3.83 21.36 -5.75
C GLU A 59 -3.37 20.16 -4.92
N MET A 60 -3.89 20.01 -3.70
CA MET A 60 -3.59 18.86 -2.85
C MET A 60 -3.98 17.54 -3.53
N ILE A 61 -5.21 17.44 -4.04
CA ILE A 61 -5.69 16.22 -4.71
C ILE A 61 -4.87 15.93 -5.97
N LEU A 62 -4.76 16.90 -6.87
CA LEU A 62 -4.06 16.70 -8.14
C LEU A 62 -2.58 16.40 -7.93
N GLY A 63 -1.91 17.15 -7.05
CA GLY A 63 -0.51 16.94 -6.72
C GLY A 63 -0.27 15.56 -6.13
N ASN A 64 -1.09 15.13 -5.17
CA ASN A 64 -0.97 13.83 -4.52
C ASN A 64 -1.25 12.67 -5.49
N THR A 65 -2.34 12.74 -6.26
CA THR A 65 -2.70 11.69 -7.22
C THR A 65 -1.62 11.54 -8.29
N LEU A 66 -1.11 12.64 -8.84
CA LEU A 66 -0.07 12.57 -9.87
C LEU A 66 1.27 12.08 -9.32
N ALA A 67 1.67 12.56 -8.15
CA ALA A 67 2.94 12.16 -7.53
C ALA A 67 2.97 10.67 -7.19
N ILE A 68 1.92 10.15 -6.53
CA ILE A 68 1.82 8.74 -6.18
C ILE A 68 1.75 7.88 -7.45
N SER A 69 0.92 8.28 -8.42
CA SER A 69 0.78 7.51 -9.66
C SER A 69 2.08 7.44 -10.45
N ALA A 70 2.79 8.57 -10.59
CA ALA A 70 4.06 8.62 -11.27
C ALA A 70 5.11 7.76 -10.56
N GLY A 71 5.18 7.83 -9.22
CA GLY A 71 6.08 6.99 -8.42
C GLY A 71 5.84 5.50 -8.64
N LEU A 72 4.57 5.06 -8.57
CA LEU A 72 4.21 3.65 -8.81
C LEU A 72 4.51 3.21 -10.25
N TRP A 73 4.25 4.07 -11.24
CA TRP A 73 4.56 3.74 -12.63
C TRP A 73 6.05 3.54 -12.88
N VAL A 74 6.90 4.38 -12.29
CA VAL A 74 8.35 4.22 -12.41
C VAL A 74 8.80 2.95 -11.69
N LEU A 75 8.33 2.72 -10.47
CA LEU A 75 8.70 1.55 -9.68
C LEU A 75 8.30 0.24 -10.35
N PHE A 76 7.02 0.08 -10.72
CA PHE A 76 6.57 -1.13 -11.41
C PHE A 76 7.10 -1.22 -12.83
N GLY A 77 7.21 -0.10 -13.54
CA GLY A 77 7.76 -0.07 -14.89
C GLY A 77 9.18 -0.63 -14.96
N ILE A 78 10.07 -0.17 -14.07
CA ILE A 78 11.46 -0.63 -14.03
C ILE A 78 11.56 -2.07 -13.53
N ASN A 79 10.97 -2.37 -12.38
CA ASN A 79 11.12 -3.70 -11.76
C ASN A 79 10.45 -4.81 -12.59
N SER A 80 9.22 -4.58 -13.08
CA SER A 80 8.52 -5.57 -13.91
C SER A 80 9.19 -5.74 -15.27
N SER A 81 9.66 -4.65 -15.91
CA SER A 81 10.40 -4.77 -17.17
C SER A 81 11.72 -5.51 -17.00
N ASN A 82 12.43 -5.30 -15.89
CA ASN A 82 13.67 -6.01 -15.61
C ASN A 82 13.43 -7.51 -15.41
N GLY A 83 12.50 -7.90 -14.54
CA GLY A 83 12.14 -9.30 -14.33
C GLY A 83 11.69 -9.98 -15.61
N MET A 84 10.83 -9.33 -16.40
CA MET A 84 10.37 -9.89 -17.67
C MET A 84 11.49 -10.01 -18.70
N ALA A 85 12.42 -9.04 -18.77
CA ALA A 85 13.58 -9.12 -19.66
C ALA A 85 14.51 -10.28 -19.29
N LEU A 86 14.69 -10.59 -18.01
CA LEU A 86 15.50 -11.74 -17.55
C LEU A 86 14.85 -13.08 -17.94
N GLN A 87 13.53 -13.21 -17.79
CA GLN A 87 12.78 -14.41 -18.22
C GLN A 87 12.85 -14.58 -19.73
N LEU A 88 12.54 -13.54 -20.50
CA LEU A 88 12.47 -13.62 -21.97
C LEU A 88 13.83 -13.87 -22.62
N LYS A 89 14.91 -13.39 -22.00
CA LYS A 89 16.28 -13.65 -22.46
C LYS A 89 16.81 -15.02 -22.00
N GLY A 90 16.03 -15.79 -21.24
CA GLY A 90 16.43 -17.10 -20.72
C GLY A 90 17.59 -17.06 -19.72
N LYS A 91 17.87 -15.89 -19.11
CA LYS A 91 18.95 -15.76 -18.12
C LYS A 91 18.57 -16.38 -16.79
N VAL A 92 17.31 -16.21 -16.38
CA VAL A 92 16.76 -16.76 -15.15
C VAL A 92 15.36 -17.27 -15.47
N ASP A 93 15.08 -18.51 -15.09
CA ASP A 93 13.72 -19.05 -15.18
C ASP A 93 12.94 -18.73 -13.89
N ILE A 94 12.46 -17.50 -13.83
CA ILE A 94 11.66 -16.94 -12.74
C ILE A 94 10.38 -17.73 -12.55
N VAL A 95 9.78 -18.26 -13.63
CA VAL A 95 8.51 -19.00 -13.56
C VAL A 95 8.69 -20.31 -12.80
N SER A 96 9.71 -21.11 -13.11
CA SER A 96 9.93 -22.36 -12.37
C SER A 96 10.43 -22.13 -10.94
N ILE A 97 11.25 -21.10 -10.70
CA ILE A 97 11.66 -20.71 -9.35
C ILE A 97 10.44 -20.32 -8.52
N LEU A 98 9.54 -19.51 -9.08
CA LEU A 98 8.32 -19.09 -8.40
C LEU A 98 7.42 -20.29 -8.02
N GLN A 99 7.29 -21.27 -8.91
CA GLN A 99 6.47 -22.47 -8.67
C GLN A 99 7.09 -23.43 -7.64
N ASN A 100 8.42 -23.59 -7.64
CA ASN A 100 9.09 -24.60 -6.83
C ASN A 100 9.64 -24.08 -5.51
N GLN A 101 10.03 -22.80 -5.46
CA GLN A 101 10.76 -22.19 -4.34
C GLN A 101 10.04 -20.97 -3.75
N GLY A 102 9.03 -20.46 -4.45
CA GLY A 102 8.19 -19.36 -3.98
C GLY A 102 8.70 -17.96 -4.36
N GLN A 103 7.94 -16.95 -3.94
CA GLN A 103 8.14 -15.56 -4.35
C GLN A 103 9.46 -14.95 -3.84
N HIS A 104 9.88 -15.32 -2.63
CA HIS A 104 11.10 -14.77 -2.03
C HIS A 104 12.34 -15.12 -2.85
N GLU A 105 12.49 -16.40 -3.21
CA GLU A 105 13.61 -16.88 -4.02
C GLU A 105 13.59 -16.32 -5.44
N ALA A 106 12.40 -16.14 -6.03
CA ALA A 106 12.27 -15.49 -7.33
C ALA A 106 12.82 -14.05 -7.32
N ILE A 107 12.54 -13.28 -6.26
CA ILE A 107 13.07 -11.91 -6.11
C ILE A 107 14.59 -11.93 -5.93
N ILE A 108 15.11 -12.82 -5.10
CA ILE A 108 16.57 -12.96 -4.90
C ILE A 108 17.26 -13.34 -6.21
N ALA A 109 16.69 -14.25 -6.99
CA ALA A 109 17.23 -14.64 -8.29
C ALA A 109 17.32 -13.46 -9.26
N ILE A 110 16.30 -12.59 -9.29
CA ILE A 110 16.32 -11.36 -10.09
C ILE A 110 17.40 -10.38 -9.59
N LEU A 111 17.55 -10.23 -8.28
CA LEU A 111 18.55 -9.32 -7.69
C LEU A 111 19.99 -9.79 -7.90
N LYS A 112 20.19 -11.11 -8.00
CA LYS A 112 21.51 -11.69 -8.28
C LYS A 112 22.04 -11.30 -9.67
N GLU A 113 21.14 -11.09 -10.63
CA GLU A 113 21.44 -10.62 -11.98
C GLU A 113 21.58 -9.10 -12.11
N SER A 114 21.55 -8.36 -10.98
CA SER A 114 21.72 -6.91 -11.01
C SER A 114 23.12 -6.50 -11.48
N VAL A 115 23.23 -5.28 -12.02
CA VAL A 115 24.49 -4.72 -12.54
C VAL A 115 25.57 -4.59 -11.46
N LEU A 116 25.16 -4.46 -10.18
CA LEU A 116 26.07 -4.38 -9.03
C LEU A 116 26.67 -5.75 -8.64
N GLY A 117 26.24 -6.83 -9.29
CA GLY A 117 26.63 -8.20 -8.99
C GLY A 117 25.80 -8.81 -7.86
N PRO A 118 25.93 -10.14 -7.66
CA PRO A 118 24.96 -10.91 -6.89
C PRO A 118 24.93 -10.57 -5.39
N THR A 119 26.11 -10.33 -4.80
CA THR A 119 26.21 -10.03 -3.36
C THR A 119 25.79 -8.59 -3.07
N PHE A 120 26.31 -7.62 -3.85
CA PHE A 120 26.03 -6.21 -3.62
C PHE A 120 24.59 -5.85 -3.98
N GLY A 121 24.02 -6.43 -5.04
CA GLY A 121 22.62 -6.21 -5.41
C GLY A 121 21.64 -6.65 -4.32
N VAL A 122 21.82 -7.86 -3.77
CA VAL A 122 21.00 -8.38 -2.68
C VAL A 122 21.19 -7.57 -1.40
N LEU A 123 22.43 -7.22 -1.04
CA LEU A 123 22.71 -6.44 0.16
C LEU A 123 22.12 -5.02 0.08
N ALA A 124 22.28 -4.34 -1.07
CA ALA A 124 21.73 -3.01 -1.28
C ALA A 124 20.19 -3.03 -1.19
N PHE A 125 19.56 -4.04 -1.78
CA PHE A 125 18.11 -4.22 -1.67
C PHE A 125 17.67 -4.49 -0.22
N ALA A 126 18.39 -5.34 0.51
CA ALA A 126 18.09 -5.63 1.92
C ALA A 126 18.17 -4.36 2.78
N ILE A 127 19.22 -3.54 2.61
CA ILE A 127 19.37 -2.27 3.32
C ILE A 127 18.23 -1.31 2.96
N MET A 128 17.89 -1.18 1.68
CA MET A 128 16.75 -0.37 1.24
C MET A 128 15.44 -0.83 1.89
N MET A 129 15.20 -2.14 1.94
CA MET A 129 14.00 -2.70 2.56
C MET A 129 13.96 -2.44 4.07
N ILE A 130 15.09 -2.49 4.78
CA ILE A 130 15.16 -2.13 6.20
C ILE A 130 14.73 -0.68 6.42
N PHE A 131 15.26 0.26 5.63
CA PHE A 131 14.87 1.67 5.74
C PHE A 131 13.41 1.91 5.36
N PHE A 132 12.92 1.24 4.32
CA PHE A 132 11.53 1.32 3.89
C PHE A 132 10.58 0.83 4.98
N VAL A 133 10.86 -0.34 5.57
CA VAL A 133 10.05 -0.92 6.65
C VAL A 133 10.15 -0.05 7.90
N SER A 134 11.33 0.42 8.28
CA SER A 134 11.52 1.29 9.45
C SER A 134 10.71 2.58 9.34
N THR A 135 10.76 3.25 8.19
CA THR A 135 10.01 4.50 7.95
C THR A 135 8.49 4.24 7.92
N THR A 136 8.07 3.10 7.34
CA THR A 136 6.66 2.74 7.26
C THR A 136 6.09 2.39 8.64
N MET A 137 6.82 1.62 9.44
CA MET A 137 6.42 1.29 10.81
C MET A 137 6.35 2.54 11.69
N ASP A 138 7.26 3.48 11.47
CA ASP A 138 7.27 4.76 12.17
C ASP A 138 5.97 5.55 11.91
N ALA A 139 5.60 5.72 10.64
CA ALA A 139 4.34 6.37 10.24
C ALA A 139 3.09 5.63 10.74
N ALA A 140 3.10 4.29 10.69
CA ALA A 140 1.98 3.47 11.16
C ALA A 140 1.76 3.60 12.67
N SER A 141 2.84 3.55 13.46
CA SER A 141 2.78 3.68 14.91
C SER A 141 2.30 5.07 15.33
N LEU A 142 2.70 6.12 14.61
CA LEU A 142 2.24 7.49 14.84
C LEU A 142 0.73 7.61 14.58
N ALA A 143 0.26 7.15 13.42
CA ALA A 143 -1.16 7.23 13.06
C ALA A 143 -2.06 6.49 14.06
N LEU A 144 -1.64 5.32 14.56
CA LEU A 144 -2.38 4.56 15.57
C LEU A 144 -2.36 5.24 16.95
N ALA A 145 -1.24 5.85 17.33
CA ALA A 145 -1.14 6.58 18.58
C ALA A 145 -2.02 7.85 18.57
N GLU A 146 -2.06 8.57 17.44
CA GLU A 146 -2.97 9.71 17.25
C GLU A 146 -4.44 9.25 17.30
N ALA A 147 -4.80 8.18 16.60
CA ALA A 147 -6.16 7.65 16.58
C ALA A 147 -6.64 7.13 17.96
N SER A 148 -5.72 6.67 18.80
CA SER A 148 -6.01 6.13 20.14
C SER A 148 -6.07 7.21 21.23
N THR A 149 -5.74 8.46 20.90
CA THR A 149 -5.71 9.57 21.87
C THR A 149 -6.97 10.42 21.75
N LYS A 150 -7.75 10.53 22.84
CA LYS A 150 -9.08 11.20 22.85
C LYS A 150 -9.06 12.71 22.55
N LYS A 151 -7.94 13.39 22.77
CA LYS A 151 -7.78 14.84 22.55
C LYS A 151 -6.34 15.12 22.16
N LEU A 152 -6.10 15.34 20.87
CA LEU A 152 -4.80 15.76 20.36
C LEU A 152 -5.03 17.08 19.62
N ASN A 153 -4.34 18.14 20.03
CA ASN A 153 -4.32 19.37 19.24
C ASN A 153 -3.54 19.15 17.94
N LEU A 154 -3.80 19.96 16.90
CA LEU A 154 -3.16 19.85 15.57
C LEU A 154 -1.61 19.84 15.60
N ASN A 155 -1.00 20.29 16.69
CA ASN A 155 0.45 20.37 16.89
C ASN A 155 0.97 19.55 18.10
N GLU A 156 0.13 18.74 18.74
CA GLU A 156 0.58 17.88 19.84
C GLU A 156 0.98 16.51 19.32
N GLU A 157 2.15 16.03 19.74
CA GLU A 157 2.57 14.66 19.46
C GLU A 157 1.92 13.69 20.47
N PRO A 158 1.46 12.51 20.02
CA PRO A 158 0.93 11.50 20.92
C PRO A 158 2.03 10.97 21.84
N ASN A 159 1.64 10.48 23.02
CA ASN A 159 2.58 9.99 24.03
C ASN A 159 3.55 8.95 23.42
N PRO A 160 4.88 9.12 23.56
CA PRO A 160 5.87 8.22 22.98
C PRO A 160 5.74 6.76 23.45
N ILE A 161 5.22 6.54 24.66
CA ILE A 161 4.96 5.18 25.19
C ILE A 161 3.84 4.50 24.39
N LEU A 162 2.79 5.24 24.03
CA LEU A 162 1.67 4.70 23.24
C LEU A 162 2.14 4.31 21.83
N ARG A 163 3.02 5.13 21.25
CA ARG A 163 3.66 4.84 19.96
C ARG A 163 4.52 3.57 20.03
N LEU A 164 5.30 3.41 21.11
CA LEU A 164 6.10 2.19 21.33
C LEU A 164 5.21 0.94 21.44
N ILE A 165 4.11 1.01 22.20
CA ILE A 165 3.16 -0.10 22.33
C ILE A 165 2.61 -0.51 20.96
N TRP A 166 2.17 0.45 20.14
CA TRP A 166 1.68 0.16 18.80
C TRP A 166 2.77 -0.40 17.87
N CYS A 167 4.00 0.09 17.98
CA CYS A 167 5.13 -0.47 17.23
C CYS A 167 5.38 -1.96 17.58
N ILE A 168 5.34 -2.30 18.86
CA ILE A 168 5.49 -3.69 19.32
C ILE A 168 4.36 -4.57 18.79
N VAL A 169 3.11 -4.12 18.90
CA VAL A 169 1.93 -4.86 18.40
C VAL A 169 2.02 -5.08 16.88
N LEU A 170 2.37 -4.04 16.13
CA LEU A 170 2.54 -4.11 14.67
C LEU A 170 3.67 -5.04 14.23
N THR A 171 4.69 -5.25 15.07
CA THR A 171 5.81 -6.18 14.80
C THR A 171 5.44 -7.62 15.13
N LEU A 172 4.70 -7.83 16.23
CA LEU A 172 4.32 -9.16 16.71
C LEU A 172 3.42 -9.90 15.71
N VAL A 173 2.48 -9.21 15.07
CA VAL A 173 1.52 -9.84 14.14
C VAL A 173 2.24 -10.46 12.92
N PRO A 174 3.04 -9.73 12.12
CA PRO A 174 3.78 -10.33 11.01
C PRO A 174 4.82 -11.36 11.45
N LEU A 175 5.45 -11.15 12.62
CA LEU A 175 6.45 -12.05 13.15
C LEU A 175 5.85 -13.42 13.49
N THR A 176 4.72 -13.45 14.19
CA THR A 176 4.00 -14.70 14.47
C THR A 176 3.58 -15.43 13.21
N LEU A 177 3.08 -14.72 12.19
CA LEU A 177 2.68 -15.31 10.90
C LEU A 177 3.86 -15.90 10.12
N THR A 178 5.01 -15.23 10.19
CA THR A 178 6.26 -15.70 9.58
C THR A 178 6.76 -16.96 10.27
N PHE A 179 6.72 -17.00 11.62
CA PHE A 179 7.08 -18.19 12.40
C PHE A 179 6.16 -19.39 12.16
N LEU A 180 4.88 -19.14 11.88
CA LEU A 180 3.92 -20.18 11.53
C LEU A 180 4.14 -20.75 10.12
N GLY A 181 5.00 -20.14 9.29
CA GLY A 181 5.31 -20.62 7.94
C GLY A 181 4.11 -20.57 6.99
N THR A 182 3.08 -19.78 7.31
CA THR A 182 1.75 -19.81 6.66
C THR A 182 1.68 -19.19 5.26
N GLY A 183 2.82 -18.81 4.69
CA GLY A 183 2.94 -18.22 3.35
C GLY A 183 2.23 -16.86 3.22
N LEU A 184 2.23 -16.32 2.00
CA LEU A 184 1.61 -15.02 1.70
C LEU A 184 0.09 -15.06 1.72
N ASP A 185 -0.52 -16.21 1.43
CA ASP A 185 -1.97 -16.35 1.34
C ASP A 185 -2.66 -16.09 2.68
N SER A 186 -2.00 -16.45 3.78
CA SER A 186 -2.51 -16.19 5.13
C SER A 186 -2.45 -14.70 5.49
N LEU A 187 -1.38 -14.00 5.07
CA LEU A 187 -1.27 -12.56 5.21
C LEU A 187 -2.33 -11.83 4.37
N GLN A 188 -2.57 -12.27 3.14
CA GLN A 188 -3.61 -11.71 2.27
C GLN A 188 -5.01 -11.90 2.89
N SER A 189 -5.28 -13.09 3.42
CA SER A 189 -6.57 -13.41 4.06
C SER A 189 -6.83 -12.55 5.30
N LEU A 190 -5.81 -12.36 6.15
CA LEU A 190 -5.91 -11.47 7.31
C LEU A 190 -6.11 -10.00 6.92
N CYS A 191 -5.39 -9.54 5.90
CA CYS A 191 -5.57 -8.19 5.38
C CYS A 191 -7.00 -7.98 4.84
N ASN A 192 -7.54 -8.96 4.12
CA ASN A 192 -8.92 -8.93 3.66
C ASN A 192 -9.90 -8.88 4.83
N LEU A 193 -9.74 -9.77 5.82
CA LEU A 193 -10.62 -9.85 6.99
C LEU A 193 -10.71 -8.51 7.75
N ILE A 194 -9.57 -7.84 7.92
CA ILE A 194 -9.47 -6.56 8.65
C ILE A 194 -9.87 -5.37 7.75
N GLY A 195 -9.56 -5.41 6.46
CA GLY A 195 -9.81 -4.31 5.52
C GLY A 195 -11.28 -4.09 5.22
N TRP A 196 -12.10 -5.15 5.19
CA TRP A 196 -13.53 -5.06 4.91
C TRP A 196 -14.29 -4.13 5.88
N PRO A 197 -14.20 -4.30 7.22
CA PRO A 197 -14.82 -3.39 8.17
C PRO A 197 -14.33 -1.93 8.04
N ILE A 198 -13.02 -1.74 7.82
CA ILE A 198 -12.41 -0.42 7.70
C ILE A 198 -12.96 0.31 6.47
N MET A 199 -13.14 -0.40 5.36
CA MET A 199 -13.71 0.16 4.14
C MET A 199 -15.14 0.68 4.37
N ILE A 200 -15.99 -0.08 5.07
CA ILE A 200 -17.37 0.34 5.39
C ILE A 200 -17.36 1.61 6.25
N ILE A 201 -16.52 1.66 7.28
CA ILE A 201 -16.38 2.83 8.14
C ILE A 201 -15.87 4.03 7.33
N GLY A 202 -14.88 3.82 6.47
CA GLY A 202 -14.31 4.85 5.60
C GLY A 202 -15.35 5.49 4.68
N ILE A 203 -16.24 4.68 4.10
CA ILE A 203 -17.36 5.18 3.27
C ILE A 203 -18.30 6.07 4.09
N ILE A 204 -18.66 5.66 5.32
CA ILE A 204 -19.52 6.46 6.21
C ILE A 204 -18.86 7.81 6.54
N VAL A 205 -17.56 7.80 6.85
CA VAL A 205 -16.80 9.03 7.14
C VAL A 205 -16.78 9.94 5.91
N LEU A 206 -16.53 9.41 4.72
CA LEU A 206 -16.56 10.19 3.47
C LEU A 206 -17.90 10.87 3.23
N PHE A 207 -19.02 10.16 3.42
CA PHE A 207 -20.36 10.76 3.29
C PHE A 207 -20.58 11.89 4.29
N LYS A 208 -20.13 11.72 5.54
CA LYS A 208 -20.22 12.77 6.57
C LYS A 208 -19.35 13.99 6.21
N THR A 209 -18.13 13.78 5.75
CA THR A 209 -17.21 14.86 5.37
C THR A 209 -17.75 15.65 4.17
N VAL A 210 -18.29 14.98 3.15
CA VAL A 210 -18.90 15.67 2.00
C VAL A 210 -20.13 16.46 2.42
N ARG A 211 -20.95 15.95 3.34
CA ARG A 211 -22.09 16.68 3.89
C ARG A 211 -21.64 17.91 4.67
N GLN A 212 -20.64 17.78 5.55
CA GLN A 212 -20.10 18.89 6.32
C GLN A 212 -19.51 19.97 5.42
N ALA A 213 -18.71 19.58 4.42
CA ALA A 213 -18.10 20.53 3.48
C ALA A 213 -19.13 21.32 2.65
N LYS A 214 -20.35 20.79 2.47
CA LYS A 214 -21.45 21.53 1.83
C LYS A 214 -22.07 22.55 2.79
N ILE A 215 -22.22 22.20 4.07
CA ILE A 215 -22.74 23.09 5.11
C ILE A 215 -21.79 24.27 5.30
N ASP A 216 -20.49 24.00 5.45
CA ASP A 216 -19.46 25.05 5.66
C ASP A 216 -19.34 26.02 4.47
N ARG A 217 -19.73 25.61 3.25
CA ARG A 217 -19.80 26.52 2.10
C ARG A 217 -21.02 27.44 2.17
N ILE A 218 -22.15 26.93 2.61
CA ILE A 218 -23.39 27.71 2.74
C ILE A 218 -23.22 28.78 3.81
N ASP A 219 -22.62 28.45 4.97
CA ASP A 219 -22.37 29.45 6.02
C ASP A 219 -21.43 30.58 5.55
N LYS A 220 -20.43 30.26 4.72
CA LYS A 220 -19.53 31.27 4.13
C LYS A 220 -20.17 32.17 3.07
N ASP A 221 -21.28 31.77 2.47
CA ASP A 221 -22.01 32.57 1.48
C ASP A 221 -23.10 33.45 2.15
N VAL A 222 -23.35 33.27 3.45
CA VAL A 222 -24.37 34.00 4.24
C VAL A 222 -23.77 35.15 5.07
N ASP A 223 -22.47 35.10 5.35
CA ASP A 223 -21.68 36.18 6.00
C ASP A 223 -21.01 37.13 4.98
#